data_AF-A0A4S9X4W6-F1
#
_entry.id   AF-A0A4S9X4W6-F1
#
_cell.length_a   1.000
_cell.length_b   1.000
_cell.length_c   1.000
_cell.angle_alpha   90.00
_cell.angle_beta   90.00
_cell.angle_gamma   90.00
#
_symmetry.space_group_name_H-M   'P 1'
#
loop_
_entity.id
_entity.type
_entity.pdbx_description
1 polymer ?
#
loop_
_entity_poly.entity_id
_entity_poly.type
_entity_poly.pdbx_seq_one_letter_code
_entity_poly.pdbx_strand_id
1 'polypeptide(L)'
;MSHAQELDTAIDLYNQEQYDECIAHINRVYRDNVPLYSGLRYNILLACCLDDWHEAENRRYYAENCYANWCLFNPDGSYEGVERTRTTLRDNLDELSEYLASFRRDDWKETQMFWTATETAEAEEEYAAEMAEAEEEQQARLAEEGGIDNAEAEEEQQIDAAEAKEEEQDLAAAEQS
;
A
#
# COMPACT_ATOMS: atom_id res chain seq x y z
N MET A 1 -33.67 -1.96 -9.08
CA MET A 1 -33.43 -0.80 -9.97
C MET A 1 -32.11 -1.07 -10.69
N SER A 2 -31.94 -0.67 -11.96
CA SER A 2 -30.66 -0.88 -12.67
C SER A 2 -29.61 0.14 -12.20
N HIS A 3 -28.31 -0.14 -12.41
CA HIS A 3 -27.26 0.83 -12.07
C HIS A 3 -27.44 2.18 -12.78
N ALA A 4 -27.96 2.17 -14.01
CA ALA A 4 -28.26 3.39 -14.75
C ALA A 4 -29.38 4.20 -14.06
N GLN A 5 -30.46 3.54 -13.66
CA GLN A 5 -31.58 4.20 -12.95
C GLN A 5 -31.18 4.73 -11.56
N GLU A 6 -30.34 3.99 -10.83
CA GLU A 6 -29.83 4.45 -9.53
C GLU A 6 -28.92 5.69 -9.71
N LEU A 7 -28.15 5.73 -10.81
CA LEU A 7 -27.32 6.89 -11.16
C LEU A 7 -28.15 8.10 -11.59
N ASP A 8 -29.15 7.90 -12.45
CA ASP A 8 -30.08 8.96 -12.87
C ASP A 8 -30.77 9.56 -11.65
N THR A 9 -31.20 8.73 -10.69
CA THR A 9 -31.77 9.19 -9.42
C THR A 9 -30.80 10.06 -8.62
N ALA A 10 -29.52 9.67 -8.54
CA ALA A 10 -28.51 10.46 -7.83
C ALA A 10 -28.28 11.83 -8.50
N ILE A 11 -28.23 11.85 -9.84
CA ILE A 11 -28.10 13.07 -10.63
C ILE A 11 -29.32 13.98 -10.42
N ASP A 12 -30.52 13.42 -10.41
CA ASP A 12 -31.76 14.17 -10.19
C ASP A 12 -31.81 14.80 -8.80
N LEU A 13 -31.36 14.07 -7.76
CA LEU A 13 -31.26 14.60 -6.40
C LEU A 13 -30.25 15.75 -6.32
N TYR A 14 -29.09 15.59 -6.95
CA TYR A 14 -28.07 16.64 -7.02
C TYR A 14 -28.59 17.89 -7.73
N ASN A 15 -29.22 17.74 -8.90
CA ASN A 15 -29.77 18.85 -9.69
C ASN A 15 -30.93 19.58 -8.97
N GLN A 16 -31.61 18.91 -8.04
CA GLN A 16 -32.64 19.49 -7.18
C GLN A 16 -32.06 20.11 -5.90
N GLU A 17 -30.73 20.19 -5.78
CA GLU A 17 -30.00 20.69 -4.60
C GLU A 17 -30.32 19.91 -3.31
N GLN A 18 -30.79 18.66 -3.45
CA GLN A 18 -31.06 17.74 -2.35
C GLN A 18 -29.78 16.97 -2.01
N TYR A 19 -28.76 17.69 -1.53
CA TYR A 19 -27.41 17.15 -1.36
C TYR A 19 -27.34 16.03 -0.30
N ASP A 20 -28.03 16.19 0.82
CA ASP A 20 -28.09 15.17 1.88
C ASP A 20 -28.75 13.87 1.37
N GLU A 21 -29.86 13.99 0.65
CA GLU A 21 -30.54 12.86 0.04
C GLU A 21 -29.70 12.21 -1.06
N CYS A 22 -28.98 13.01 -1.85
CA CYS A 22 -28.03 12.52 -2.85
C CYS A 22 -26.93 11.67 -2.20
N ILE A 23 -26.29 12.18 -1.14
CA ILE A 23 -25.26 11.45 -0.37
C ILE A 23 -25.84 10.15 0.21
N ALA A 24 -27.00 10.22 0.87
CA ALA A 24 -27.64 9.07 1.49
C ALA A 24 -27.99 7.99 0.46
N HIS A 25 -28.49 8.40 -0.70
CA HIS A 25 -28.80 7.49 -1.81
C HIS A 25 -27.54 6.84 -2.36
N ILE A 26 -26.49 7.63 -2.67
CA ILE A 26 -25.23 7.10 -3.18
C ILE A 26 -24.62 6.10 -2.19
N ASN A 27 -24.53 6.44 -0.90
CA ASN A 27 -23.98 5.53 0.12
C ASN A 27 -24.76 4.21 0.26
N ARG A 28 -26.05 4.19 -0.08
CA ARG A 28 -26.87 2.97 -0.08
C ARG A 28 -26.56 2.06 -1.28
N VAL A 29 -26.29 2.66 -2.44
CA VAL A 29 -26.19 1.95 -3.73
C VAL A 29 -24.75 1.70 -4.18
N TYR A 30 -23.81 2.50 -3.69
CA TYR A 30 -22.39 2.39 -4.01
C TYR A 30 -21.78 1.22 -3.23
N ARG A 31 -21.48 0.13 -3.95
CA ARG A 31 -20.97 -1.13 -3.42
C ARG A 31 -19.81 -1.62 -4.30
N ASP A 32 -19.07 -2.62 -3.85
CA ASP A 32 -17.86 -3.14 -4.51
C ASP A 32 -18.04 -3.60 -5.96
N ASN A 33 -19.27 -3.86 -6.41
CA ASN A 33 -19.59 -4.33 -7.75
C ASN A 33 -20.12 -3.25 -8.70
N VAL A 34 -20.03 -1.97 -8.33
CA VAL A 34 -20.51 -0.89 -9.18
C VAL A 34 -19.62 -0.73 -10.43
N PRO A 35 -20.22 -0.65 -11.65
CA PRO A 35 -19.45 -0.43 -12.87
C PRO A 35 -18.63 0.86 -12.82
N LEU A 36 -17.43 0.85 -13.42
CA LEU A 36 -16.47 1.97 -13.38
C LEU A 36 -17.07 3.32 -13.79
N TYR A 37 -17.92 3.35 -14.82
CA TYR A 37 -18.61 4.56 -15.25
C TYR A 37 -19.50 5.12 -14.13
N SER A 38 -20.34 4.29 -13.52
CA SER A 38 -21.21 4.70 -12.41
C SER A 38 -20.39 5.06 -11.18
N GLY A 39 -19.34 4.30 -10.85
CA GLY A 39 -18.44 4.57 -9.74
C GLY A 39 -17.77 5.94 -9.87
N LEU A 40 -17.24 6.27 -11.05
CA LEU A 40 -16.72 7.59 -11.36
C LEU A 40 -17.77 8.67 -11.09
N ARG A 41 -18.97 8.53 -11.67
CA ARG A 41 -20.02 9.54 -11.54
C ARG A 41 -20.50 9.71 -10.10
N TYR A 42 -20.62 8.63 -9.33
CA TYR A 42 -20.96 8.70 -7.90
C TYR A 42 -19.91 9.42 -7.08
N ASN A 43 -18.62 9.16 -7.33
CA ASN A 43 -17.55 9.86 -6.60
C ASN A 43 -17.51 11.36 -6.96
N ILE A 44 -17.77 11.74 -8.21
CA ILE A 44 -17.92 13.16 -8.58
C ILE A 44 -19.07 13.80 -7.82
N LEU A 45 -20.26 13.17 -7.82
CA LEU A 45 -21.43 13.71 -7.13
C LEU A 45 -21.20 13.84 -5.62
N LEU A 46 -20.60 12.82 -4.99
CA LEU A 46 -20.23 12.89 -3.58
C LEU A 46 -19.28 14.06 -3.32
N ALA A 47 -18.22 14.21 -4.12
CA ALA A 47 -17.27 15.31 -3.98
C ALA A 47 -17.96 16.68 -4.05
N CYS A 48 -18.95 16.84 -4.93
CA CYS A 48 -19.72 18.08 -5.06
C CYS A 48 -20.69 18.33 -3.89
N CYS A 49 -21.15 17.29 -3.18
CA CYS A 49 -22.13 17.42 -2.10
C CYS A 49 -21.49 17.59 -0.71
N LEU A 50 -20.18 17.36 -0.57
CA LEU A 50 -19.49 17.35 0.72
C LEU A 50 -18.95 18.72 1.09
N ASP A 51 -19.23 19.14 2.33
CA ASP A 51 -18.69 20.39 2.90
C ASP A 51 -17.24 20.25 3.39
N ASP A 52 -16.80 19.02 3.70
CA ASP A 52 -15.43 18.75 4.09
C ASP A 52 -14.54 18.64 2.85
N TRP A 53 -13.68 19.66 2.66
CA TRP A 53 -12.75 19.73 1.53
C TRP A 53 -11.84 18.49 1.44
N HIS A 54 -11.38 17.95 2.57
CA HIS A 54 -10.49 16.79 2.53
C HIS A 54 -11.23 15.55 2.03
N GLU A 55 -12.43 15.31 2.55
CA GLU A 55 -13.25 14.17 2.10
C GLU A 55 -13.67 14.36 0.64
N ALA A 56 -14.02 15.58 0.22
CA ALA A 56 -14.32 15.89 -1.17
C ALA A 56 -13.13 15.61 -2.11
N GLU A 57 -11.91 16.01 -1.72
CA GLU A 57 -10.68 15.75 -2.47
C GLU A 57 -10.36 14.25 -2.53
N ASN A 58 -10.62 13.51 -1.45
CA ASN A 58 -10.52 12.05 -1.42
C ASN A 58 -11.49 11.40 -2.43
N ARG A 59 -12.74 11.90 -2.50
CA ARG A 59 -13.71 11.46 -3.53
C ARG A 59 -13.25 11.80 -4.94
N ARG A 60 -12.66 12.98 -5.18
CA ARG A 60 -12.05 13.31 -6.48
C ARG A 60 -10.96 12.30 -6.86
N TYR A 61 -10.08 11.93 -5.92
CA TYR A 61 -9.05 10.91 -6.15
C TYR A 61 -9.63 9.55 -6.55
N TYR A 62 -10.69 9.08 -5.87
CA TYR A 62 -11.38 7.85 -6.28
C TYR A 62 -12.02 7.96 -7.66
N ALA A 63 -12.58 9.12 -8.02
CA ALA A 63 -13.14 9.36 -9.34
C ALA A 63 -12.07 9.29 -10.45
N GLU A 64 -10.90 9.89 -10.22
CA GLU A 64 -9.74 9.81 -11.13
C GLU A 64 -9.27 8.37 -11.33
N ASN A 65 -9.19 7.57 -10.25
CA ASN A 65 -8.88 6.15 -10.36
C ASN A 65 -9.93 5.38 -11.16
N CYS A 66 -11.22 5.66 -10.95
CA CYS A 66 -12.28 5.05 -11.74
C CYS A 66 -12.17 5.44 -13.23
N TYR A 67 -11.81 6.69 -13.53
CA TYR A 67 -11.58 7.17 -14.90
C TYR A 67 -10.39 6.50 -15.58
N ALA A 68 -9.25 6.40 -14.89
CA ALA A 68 -8.07 5.71 -15.41
C ALA A 68 -8.38 4.24 -15.74
N ASN A 69 -9.05 3.54 -14.81
CA ASN A 69 -9.48 2.16 -15.03
C ASN A 69 -10.52 2.06 -16.15
N TRP A 70 -11.47 3.00 -16.23
CA TRP A 70 -12.46 3.02 -17.30
C TRP A 70 -11.78 3.18 -18.66
N CYS A 71 -10.79 4.07 -18.79
CA CYS A 71 -10.01 4.24 -20.01
C CYS A 71 -9.24 2.97 -20.39
N LEU A 72 -8.70 2.23 -19.41
CA LEU A 72 -7.99 0.97 -19.65
C LEU A 72 -8.89 -0.07 -20.34
N PHE A 73 -10.15 -0.17 -19.94
CA PHE A 73 -11.11 -1.12 -20.53
C PHE A 73 -11.85 -0.57 -21.76
N ASN A 74 -11.73 0.72 -22.06
CA ASN A 74 -12.42 1.40 -23.16
C ASN A 74 -11.42 2.21 -24.02
N PRO A 75 -10.50 1.52 -24.73
CA PRO A 75 -9.52 2.16 -25.61
C PRO A 75 -10.20 2.83 -26.81
N ASP A 76 -9.42 3.64 -27.54
CA ASP A 76 -9.90 4.32 -28.77
C ASP A 76 -10.48 3.34 -29.78
N GLY A 77 -11.60 3.72 -30.38
CA GLY A 77 -12.32 2.89 -31.35
C GLY A 77 -12.96 1.63 -30.78
N SER A 78 -12.98 1.43 -29.45
CA SER A 78 -13.60 0.25 -28.83
C SER A 78 -15.10 0.14 -29.11
N TYR A 79 -15.82 1.27 -29.13
CA TYR A 79 -17.21 1.35 -29.57
C TYR A 79 -17.54 2.77 -30.04
N GLU A 80 -18.62 2.92 -30.80
CA GLU A 80 -19.06 4.21 -31.32
C GLU A 80 -19.36 5.21 -30.18
N GLY A 81 -18.65 6.34 -30.17
CA GLY A 81 -18.86 7.40 -29.18
C GLY A 81 -18.05 7.23 -27.88
N VAL A 82 -17.11 6.28 -27.83
CA VAL A 82 -16.20 6.12 -26.67
C VAL A 82 -15.37 7.38 -26.43
N GLU A 83 -14.84 8.01 -27.48
CA GLU A 83 -14.02 9.21 -27.38
C GLU A 83 -14.82 10.38 -26.83
N ARG A 84 -16.07 10.55 -27.30
CA ARG A 84 -16.98 11.57 -26.78
C ARG A 84 -17.26 11.35 -25.29
N THR A 85 -17.53 10.11 -24.90
CA THR A 85 -17.76 9.76 -23.49
C THR A 85 -16.53 10.05 -22.66
N ARG A 86 -15.33 9.71 -23.16
CA ARG A 86 -14.07 9.98 -22.48
C ARG A 86 -13.85 11.48 -22.28
N THR A 87 -14.05 12.29 -23.31
CA THR A 87 -13.95 13.75 -23.21
C THR A 87 -14.90 14.28 -22.16
N THR A 88 -16.18 13.91 -22.20
CA THR A 88 -17.16 14.36 -21.19
C THR A 88 -16.78 13.95 -19.77
N LEU A 89 -16.23 12.75 -19.57
CA LEU A 89 -15.77 12.31 -18.25
C LEU A 89 -14.56 13.11 -17.76
N ARG A 90 -13.61 13.43 -18.65
CA ARG A 90 -12.45 14.27 -18.33
C ARG A 90 -12.88 15.69 -17.99
N ASP A 91 -13.75 16.28 -18.80
CA ASP A 91 -14.27 17.64 -18.59
C ASP A 91 -14.92 17.75 -17.19
N ASN A 92 -15.77 16.78 -16.81
CA ASN A 92 -16.37 16.76 -15.47
C ASN A 92 -15.34 16.67 -14.33
N LEU A 93 -14.23 15.95 -14.52
CA LEU A 93 -13.17 15.84 -13.52
C LEU A 93 -12.33 17.12 -13.43
N ASP A 94 -12.10 17.78 -14.57
CA ASP A 94 -11.41 19.06 -14.62
C ASP A 94 -12.26 20.15 -13.94
N GLU A 95 -13.56 20.21 -14.24
CA GLU A 95 -14.51 21.11 -13.57
C GLU A 95 -14.56 20.84 -12.05
N LEU A 96 -14.62 19.57 -11.63
CA LEU A 96 -14.56 19.22 -10.22
C LEU A 96 -13.25 19.69 -9.57
N SER A 97 -12.11 19.51 -10.25
CA SER A 97 -10.82 19.96 -9.74
C SER A 97 -10.77 21.48 -9.57
N GLU A 98 -11.37 22.24 -10.49
CA GLU A 98 -11.47 23.69 -10.38
C GLU A 98 -12.40 24.12 -9.24
N TYR A 99 -13.54 23.44 -9.08
CA TYR A 99 -14.47 23.65 -7.97
C TYR A 99 -13.80 23.41 -6.62
N LEU A 100 -13.15 22.26 -6.41
CA LEU A 100 -12.46 21.96 -5.15
C LEU A 100 -11.31 22.93 -4.87
N ALA A 101 -10.64 23.44 -5.92
CA ALA A 101 -9.59 24.43 -5.76
C ALA A 101 -10.11 25.78 -5.23
N SER A 102 -11.39 26.12 -5.45
CA SER A 102 -11.94 27.44 -5.07
C SER A 102 -12.22 27.59 -3.58
N PHE A 103 -12.41 26.49 -2.86
CA PHE A 103 -12.68 26.49 -1.41
C PHE A 103 -11.67 25.66 -0.59
N ARG A 104 -10.59 25.22 -1.24
CA ARG A 104 -9.44 24.61 -0.60
C ARG A 104 -8.86 25.53 0.47
N ARG A 105 -8.51 24.97 1.62
CA ARG A 105 -7.85 25.71 2.71
C ARG A 105 -6.49 26.25 2.26
N ASP A 106 -6.12 27.44 2.69
CA ASP A 106 -4.86 28.09 2.29
C ASP A 106 -3.61 27.31 2.75
N ASP A 107 -3.69 26.64 3.89
CA ASP A 107 -2.62 25.87 4.53
C ASP A 107 -2.47 24.43 4.00
N TRP A 108 -3.23 24.05 2.97
CA TRP A 108 -3.27 22.67 2.47
C TRP A 108 -1.89 22.13 2.07
N LYS A 109 -1.02 22.97 1.48
CA LYS A 109 0.34 22.58 1.09
C LYS A 109 1.23 22.34 2.31
N GLU A 110 1.13 23.20 3.31
CA GLU A 110 1.90 23.08 4.54
C GLU A 110 1.50 21.83 5.30
N THR A 111 0.19 21.58 5.38
CA THR A 111 -0.37 20.34 5.89
C THR A 111 0.20 19.15 5.10
N GLN A 112 0.04 19.11 3.78
CA GLN A 112 0.55 18.00 2.97
C GLN A 112 2.04 17.73 3.20
N MET A 113 2.88 18.76 3.20
CA MET A 113 4.32 18.61 3.45
C MET A 113 4.62 18.03 4.85
N PHE A 114 3.87 18.45 5.87
CA PHE A 114 4.03 17.93 7.23
C PHE A 114 3.69 16.44 7.31
N TRP A 115 2.58 16.01 6.70
CA TRP A 115 2.16 14.61 6.69
C TRP A 115 3.16 13.75 5.91
N THR A 116 3.59 14.19 4.72
CA THR A 116 4.62 13.47 3.94
C THR A 116 5.94 13.34 4.69
N ALA A 117 6.37 14.39 5.41
CA ALA A 117 7.58 14.32 6.24
C ALA A 117 7.43 13.29 7.39
N THR A 118 6.23 13.20 7.98
CA THR A 118 5.92 12.21 9.03
C THR A 118 5.95 10.80 8.46
N GLU A 119 5.24 10.54 7.35
CA GLU A 119 5.23 9.24 6.66
C GLU A 119 6.63 8.81 6.23
N THR A 120 7.47 9.76 5.77
CA THR A 120 8.86 9.47 5.40
C THR A 120 9.69 9.07 6.62
N ALA A 121 9.54 9.77 7.75
CA ALA A 121 10.25 9.45 8.97
C ALA A 121 9.84 8.08 9.53
N GLU A 122 8.54 7.77 9.50
CA GLU A 122 8.00 6.45 9.91
C GLU A 122 8.56 5.34 9.01
N ALA A 123 8.57 5.53 7.68
CA ALA A 123 9.12 4.55 6.74
C ALA A 123 10.65 4.35 6.91
N GLU A 124 11.39 5.43 7.22
CA GLU A 124 12.83 5.34 7.52
C GLU A 124 13.09 4.57 8.82
N GLU A 125 12.24 4.76 9.85
CA GLU A 125 12.32 4.01 11.11
C GLU A 125 12.02 2.52 10.90
N GLU A 126 10.96 2.19 10.15
CA GLU A 126 10.63 0.81 9.79
C GLU A 126 11.78 0.14 9.03
N TYR A 127 12.33 0.80 8.02
CA TYR A 127 13.47 0.28 7.26
C TYR A 127 14.71 0.06 8.14
N ALA A 128 14.99 0.97 9.06
CA ALA A 128 16.12 0.82 9.99
C ALA A 128 15.93 -0.37 10.94
N ALA A 129 14.69 -0.60 11.40
CA ALA A 129 14.35 -1.75 12.23
C ALA A 129 14.50 -3.08 11.44
N GLU A 130 14.01 -3.14 10.21
CA GLU A 130 14.17 -4.32 9.33
C GLU A 130 15.65 -4.64 9.07
N MET A 131 16.47 -3.61 8.85
CA MET A 131 17.92 -3.79 8.66
C MET A 131 18.61 -4.29 9.93
N ALA A 132 18.24 -3.78 11.11
CA ALA A 132 18.81 -4.22 12.37
C ALA A 132 18.42 -5.68 12.70
N GLU A 133 17.17 -6.08 12.44
CA GLU A 133 16.70 -7.45 12.61
C GLU A 133 17.45 -8.41 11.66
N ALA A 134 17.64 -8.02 10.40
CA ALA A 134 18.40 -8.81 9.43
C ALA A 134 19.88 -8.97 9.82
N GLU A 135 20.51 -7.93 10.38
CA GLU A 135 21.87 -8.00 10.90
C GLU A 135 21.98 -8.90 12.15
N GLU A 136 21.00 -8.84 13.06
CA GLU A 136 20.93 -9.72 14.23
C GLU A 136 20.77 -11.18 13.81
N GLU A 137 19.88 -11.47 12.86
CA GLU A 137 19.69 -12.82 12.31
C GLU A 137 20.98 -13.33 11.63
N GLN A 138 21.67 -12.47 10.88
CA GLN A 138 22.95 -12.83 10.26
C GLN A 138 24.03 -13.12 11.31
N GLN A 139 24.12 -12.31 12.37
CA GLN A 139 25.07 -12.54 13.47
C GLN A 139 24.75 -13.84 14.22
N ALA A 140 23.47 -14.11 14.50
CA ALA A 140 23.04 -15.37 15.11
C ALA A 140 23.42 -16.58 14.26
N ARG A 141 23.19 -16.52 12.94
CA ARG A 141 23.59 -17.59 12.00
C ARG A 141 25.10 -17.82 11.97
N LEU A 142 25.90 -16.75 11.94
CA LEU A 142 27.37 -16.86 11.98
C LEU A 142 27.87 -17.39 13.32
N ALA A 143 27.20 -17.07 14.44
CA ALA A 143 27.52 -17.60 15.76
C ALA A 143 27.15 -19.10 15.88
N GLU A 144 26.05 -19.54 15.26
CA GLU A 144 25.73 -20.97 15.15
C GLU A 144 26.74 -21.73 14.28
N GLU A 145 27.17 -21.17 13.14
CA GLU A 145 28.21 -21.79 12.29
C GLU A 145 29.59 -21.83 12.98
N GLY A 146 30.03 -20.73 13.61
CA GLY A 146 31.31 -20.68 14.33
C GLY A 146 31.33 -21.49 15.64
N GLY A 147 30.17 -21.82 16.19
CA GLY A 147 30.03 -22.74 17.33
C GLY A 147 30.30 -24.20 16.97
N ILE A 148 30.14 -24.58 15.70
CA ILE A 148 30.40 -25.94 15.20
C ILE A 148 31.91 -26.17 15.05
N ASP A 149 32.64 -25.21 14.48
CA ASP A 149 34.10 -25.30 14.29
C ASP A 149 34.87 -25.40 15.62
N ASN A 150 34.39 -24.71 16.67
CA ASN A 150 35.04 -24.73 17.98
C ASN A 150 34.72 -26.03 18.77
N ALA A 151 33.59 -26.69 18.48
CA ALA A 151 33.27 -27.99 19.07
C ALA A 151 34.06 -29.13 18.41
N GLU A 152 34.25 -29.11 17.09
CA GLU A 152 35.12 -30.08 16.39
C GLU A 152 36.59 -29.93 16.83
N ALA A 153 37.08 -28.70 17.01
CA ALA A 153 38.46 -28.46 17.48
C ALA A 153 38.71 -28.93 18.93
N GLU A 154 37.71 -28.84 19.81
CA GLU A 154 37.80 -29.40 21.17
C GLU A 154 37.72 -30.93 21.19
N GLU A 155 37.04 -31.56 20.22
CA GLU A 155 36.98 -33.01 20.08
C GLU A 155 38.29 -33.59 19.55
N GLU A 156 38.93 -32.96 18.55
CA GLU A 156 40.26 -33.36 18.06
C GLU A 156 41.36 -33.24 19.13
N GLN A 157 41.37 -32.16 19.93
CA GLN A 157 42.35 -32.01 21.02
C GLN A 157 42.21 -33.05 22.13
N GLN A 158 41.00 -33.57 22.37
CA GLN A 158 40.78 -34.63 23.36
C GLN A 158 41.24 -36.01 22.85
N ILE A 159 41.17 -36.24 21.53
CA ILE A 159 41.66 -37.46 20.89
C ILE A 159 43.20 -37.50 20.92
N ASP A 160 43.87 -36.41 20.54
CA ASP A 160 45.34 -36.31 20.57
C ASP A 160 45.90 -36.48 22.00
N ALA A 161 45.21 -35.92 23.01
CA ALA A 161 45.62 -36.04 24.41
C ALA A 161 45.39 -37.45 24.98
N ALA A 162 44.46 -38.23 24.42
CA ALA A 162 44.23 -39.62 24.78
C ALA A 162 45.27 -40.55 24.12
N GLU A 163 45.59 -40.32 22.84
CA GLU A 163 46.56 -41.12 22.08
C GLU A 163 47.99 -40.95 22.63
N ALA A 164 48.37 -39.72 23.03
CA ALA A 164 49.66 -39.45 23.68
C ALA A 164 49.84 -40.15 25.05
N LYS A 165 48.74 -40.40 25.77
CA LYS A 165 48.78 -41.14 27.05
C LYS A 165 48.89 -42.65 26.85
N GLU A 166 48.39 -43.17 25.73
CA GLU A 166 48.49 -44.59 25.39
C GLU A 166 49.92 -44.93 24.93
N GLU A 167 50.56 -44.06 24.14
CA GLU A 167 51.97 -44.22 23.74
C GLU A 167 52.95 -44.13 24.93
N GLU A 168 52.71 -43.26 25.92
CA GLU A 168 53.55 -43.21 27.14
C GLU A 168 53.41 -44.49 27.99
N GLN A 169 52.23 -45.11 28.01
CA GLN A 169 52.02 -46.37 28.73
C GLN A 169 52.66 -47.57 28.03
N ASP A 170 52.65 -47.60 26.69
CA ASP A 170 53.31 -48.66 25.92
C ASP A 170 54.84 -48.55 25.95
N LEU A 171 55.39 -47.33 25.98
CA LEU A 171 56.84 -47.11 26.17
C LEU A 171 57.31 -47.51 27.58
N ALA A 172 56.52 -47.21 28.61
CA ALA A 172 56.83 -47.61 29.99
C ALA A 172 56.75 -49.14 30.20
N ALA A 173 55.90 -49.83 29.44
CA ALA A 173 55.80 -51.29 29.46
C ALA A 173 56.96 -52.00 28.71
N ALA A 174 57.50 -51.37 27.66
CA ALA A 174 58.61 -51.90 26.88
C ALA A 174 59.97 -51.83 27.59
N GLU A 175 60.19 -50.89 28.51
CA GLU A 175 61.44 -50.76 29.28
C GLU A 175 61.57 -51.71 30.49
N GLN A 176 60.53 -52.50 30.79
CA GLN A 176 60.52 -53.45 31.92
C GLN A 176 60.62 -54.94 31.52
N SER A 177 60.86 -55.25 30.23
CA SER A 177 61.09 -56.63 29.73
C SER A 177 62.54 -56.88 29.32
#